data_AF-A0A2V7XLM9-F1
#
_entry.id   AF-A0A2V7XLM9-F1
#
_cell.length_a   1.000
_cell.length_b   1.000
_cell.length_c   1.000
_cell.angle_alpha   90.00
_cell.angle_beta   90.00
_cell.angle_gamma   90.00
#
_symmetry.space_group_name_H-M   'P 1'
#
loop_
_entity.id
_entity.type
_entity.pdbx_description
1 polymer ?
#
loop_
_entity_poly.entity_id
_entity_poly.type
_entity_poly.pdbx_seq_one_letter_code
_entity_poly.pdbx_strand_id
1 'polypeptide(L)'
;MDLDRTVEAMGAAGAAYKQFVMEMNAIRTRLEPLLRISHPNLLELARRGSLSLAPFLFRTLGSVVSKLPREIVDAVTIWSHIAGQPIDQAPSAMAFVPALIHCVGAFVPADGMRAIPQALAENARRAGVEIHCGKPIHKIADLECDAVISNYNGIGTYDELVDTPDRIRKKLRAMPLQSPGLCAYLKAKSSGGPYLRFRVNRGLQLRVTTKDTVRMIMPFDRNTSEQEQSAELQRMLGDPWWRDGLSDVKLLHSRTVRGWGREMHLYRDSMNLAMTRQMMLRGRLPHRSPWIKGLYLAGASTHPGQWVSFCAISGILAAEMLHADHAAGSI
;
A
#
# COMPACT_ATOMS: atom_id res chain seq x y z
N MET A 1 20.07 0.33 4.52
CA MET A 1 20.10 1.55 5.36
C MET A 1 20.62 1.10 6.70
N ASP A 2 21.83 1.51 7.05
CA ASP A 2 22.55 1.00 8.21
C ASP A 2 21.88 1.48 9.52
N LEU A 3 21.47 0.52 10.37
CA LEU A 3 20.83 0.81 11.65
C LEU A 3 21.77 1.53 12.61
N ASP A 4 23.03 1.10 12.69
CA ASP A 4 24.00 1.68 13.61
C ASP A 4 24.30 3.12 13.23
N ARG A 5 24.45 3.41 11.94
CA ARG A 5 24.56 4.79 11.43
C ARG A 5 23.33 5.65 11.78
N THR A 6 22.12 5.10 11.68
CA THR A 6 20.89 5.83 12.05
C THR A 6 20.83 6.08 13.56
N VAL A 7 21.24 5.11 14.37
CA VAL A 7 21.30 5.20 15.83
C VAL A 7 22.29 6.28 16.26
N GLU A 8 23.49 6.31 15.66
CA GLU A 8 24.49 7.36 15.90
C GLU A 8 23.94 8.75 15.56
N ALA A 9 23.29 8.89 14.40
CA ALA A 9 22.73 10.16 13.96
C ALA A 9 21.58 10.67 14.85
N MET A 10 20.90 9.78 15.59
CA MET A 10 19.84 10.14 16.54
C MET A 10 20.36 10.53 17.93
N GLY A 11 21.67 10.43 18.17
CA GLY A 11 22.28 10.80 19.45
C GLY A 11 21.62 10.10 20.65
N ALA A 12 21.16 10.87 21.63
CA ALA A 12 20.57 10.34 22.87
C ALA A 12 19.33 9.47 22.64
N ALA A 13 18.58 9.68 21.56
CA ALA A 13 17.41 8.87 21.23
C ALA A 13 17.77 7.52 20.57
N GLY A 14 19.00 7.37 20.07
CA GLY A 14 19.43 6.23 19.26
C GLY A 14 19.25 4.87 19.94
N ALA A 15 19.58 4.76 21.23
CA ALA A 15 19.44 3.50 21.96
C ALA A 15 17.97 3.03 22.04
N ALA A 16 17.05 3.95 22.31
CA ALA A 16 15.62 3.66 22.33
C ALA A 16 15.10 3.26 20.94
N TYR A 17 15.59 3.92 19.88
CA TYR A 17 15.25 3.56 18.51
C TYR A 17 15.74 2.17 18.13
N LYS A 18 16.99 1.83 18.45
CA LYS A 18 17.56 0.50 18.19
C LYS A 18 16.73 -0.59 18.87
N GLN A 19 16.42 -0.40 20.15
CA GLN A 19 15.60 -1.34 20.90
C GLN A 19 14.22 -1.53 20.26
N PHE A 20 13.57 -0.44 19.88
CA PHE A 20 12.28 -0.47 19.20
C PHE A 20 12.35 -1.23 17.86
N VAL A 21 13.35 -0.96 17.02
CA VAL A 21 13.56 -1.66 15.74
C VAL A 21 13.72 -3.18 15.95
N MET A 22 14.54 -3.59 16.92
CA MET A 22 14.78 -5.00 17.22
C MET A 22 13.55 -5.70 17.77
N GLU A 23 12.80 -5.04 18.67
CA GLU A 23 11.53 -5.55 19.19
C GLU A 23 10.51 -5.75 18.06
N MET A 24 10.33 -4.74 17.21
CA MET A 24 9.41 -4.81 16.08
C MET A 24 9.82 -5.89 15.07
N ASN A 25 11.12 -6.11 14.85
CA ASN A 25 11.60 -7.19 13.99
C ASN A 25 11.29 -8.58 14.58
N ALA A 26 11.45 -8.76 15.88
CA ALA A 26 11.13 -10.01 16.57
C ALA A 26 9.63 -10.34 16.49
N ILE A 27 8.76 -9.35 16.74
CA ILE A 27 7.30 -9.51 16.61
C ILE A 27 6.92 -9.81 15.16
N ARG A 28 7.45 -9.03 14.20
CA ARG A 28 7.18 -9.21 12.77
C ARG A 28 7.53 -10.62 12.30
N THR A 29 8.72 -11.11 12.65
CA THR A 29 9.21 -12.43 12.24
C THR A 29 8.29 -13.56 12.73
N ARG A 30 7.76 -13.43 13.96
CA ARG A 30 6.81 -14.41 14.52
C ARG A 30 5.43 -14.37 13.82
N LEU A 31 5.01 -13.18 13.36
CA LEU A 31 3.72 -13.00 12.68
C LEU A 31 3.78 -13.24 11.16
N GLU A 32 4.98 -13.21 10.55
CA GLU A 32 5.18 -13.36 9.11
C GLU A 32 4.46 -14.57 8.48
N PRO A 33 4.44 -15.77 9.10
CA PRO A 33 3.73 -16.91 8.54
C PRO A 33 2.22 -16.69 8.35
N LEU A 34 1.60 -15.76 9.10
CA LEU A 34 0.18 -15.46 9.00
C LEU A 34 -0.17 -14.68 7.71
N LEU A 35 0.81 -14.06 7.06
CA LEU A 35 0.60 -13.35 5.78
C LEU A 35 0.26 -14.29 4.63
N ARG A 36 0.53 -15.60 4.78
CA ARG A 36 0.25 -16.63 3.78
C ARG A 36 -1.06 -17.37 4.06
N ILE A 37 -1.89 -16.88 4.98
CA ILE A 37 -3.15 -17.52 5.35
C ILE A 37 -4.27 -16.53 5.03
N SER A 38 -5.20 -16.92 4.15
CA SER A 38 -6.31 -16.04 3.74
C SER A 38 -7.16 -15.51 4.92
N HIS A 39 -7.33 -16.32 5.98
CA HIS A 39 -8.14 -15.98 7.16
C HIS A 39 -7.44 -16.39 8.47
N PRO A 40 -6.46 -15.60 8.95
CA PRO A 40 -5.81 -15.90 10.22
C PRO A 40 -6.80 -15.68 11.37
N ASN A 41 -6.88 -16.63 12.29
CA ASN A 41 -7.73 -16.55 13.49
C ASN A 41 -6.90 -16.87 14.74
N LEU A 42 -7.51 -16.79 15.93
CA LEU A 42 -6.81 -17.06 17.19
C LEU A 42 -6.27 -18.49 17.29
N LEU A 43 -6.93 -19.47 16.65
CA LEU A 43 -6.46 -20.85 16.60
C LEU A 43 -5.17 -20.96 15.76
N GLU A 44 -5.11 -20.27 14.61
CA GLU A 44 -3.89 -20.20 13.79
C GLU A 44 -2.74 -19.47 14.51
N LEU A 45 -3.05 -18.41 15.27
CA LEU A 45 -2.08 -17.75 16.14
C LEU A 45 -1.53 -18.69 17.21
N ALA A 46 -2.40 -19.49 17.86
CA ALA A 46 -2.01 -20.46 18.86
C ALA A 46 -1.18 -21.61 18.27
N ARG A 47 -1.61 -22.20 17.15
CA ARG A 47 -0.90 -23.26 16.41
C ARG A 47 0.53 -22.87 16.04
N ARG A 48 0.78 -21.57 15.84
CA ARG A 48 2.08 -21.01 15.46
C ARG A 48 2.86 -20.39 16.61
N GLY A 49 2.47 -20.67 17.88
CA GLY A 49 3.19 -20.17 19.06
C GLY A 49 3.19 -18.64 19.18
N SER A 50 2.21 -17.97 18.57
CA SER A 50 2.13 -16.50 18.48
C SER A 50 0.94 -15.92 19.24
N LEU A 51 0.24 -16.72 20.06
CA LEU A 51 -0.89 -16.27 20.87
C LEU A 51 -0.51 -15.11 21.81
N SER A 52 0.71 -15.10 22.34
CA SER A 52 1.21 -13.99 23.17
C SER A 52 1.32 -12.65 22.45
N LEU A 53 1.23 -12.64 21.11
CA LEU A 53 1.22 -11.42 20.29
C LEU A 53 -0.19 -10.91 19.98
N ALA A 54 -1.24 -11.62 20.38
CA ALA A 54 -2.62 -11.16 20.18
C ALA A 54 -2.88 -9.75 20.75
N PRO A 55 -2.43 -9.40 21.99
CA PRO A 55 -2.60 -8.05 22.52
C PRO A 55 -1.96 -6.97 21.64
N PHE A 56 -0.81 -7.27 21.01
CA PHE A 56 -0.15 -6.33 20.09
C PHE A 56 -1.03 -6.04 18.87
N LEU A 57 -1.67 -7.05 18.28
CA LEU A 57 -2.54 -6.89 17.10
C LEU A 57 -3.77 -6.00 17.37
N PHE A 58 -4.21 -5.90 18.63
CA PHE A 58 -5.32 -5.04 19.01
C PHE A 58 -4.91 -3.59 19.33
N ARG A 59 -3.62 -3.28 19.47
CA ARG A 59 -3.12 -1.92 19.75
C ARG A 59 -3.17 -1.03 18.50
N THR A 60 -3.16 0.29 18.75
CA THR A 60 -2.99 1.32 17.71
C THR A 60 -1.50 1.65 17.56
N LEU A 61 -1.11 2.21 16.40
CA LEU A 61 0.26 2.69 16.21
C LEU A 61 0.64 3.72 17.30
N GLY A 62 -0.26 4.66 17.58
CA GLY A 62 -0.07 5.67 18.63
C GLY A 62 0.20 5.05 20.00
N SER A 63 -0.51 3.99 20.37
CA SER A 63 -0.26 3.25 21.62
C SER A 63 1.10 2.55 21.62
N VAL A 64 1.57 2.04 20.47
CA VAL A 64 2.85 1.35 20.35
C VAL A 64 4.03 2.33 20.51
N VAL A 65 3.93 3.52 19.95
CA VAL A 65 5.03 4.50 19.94
C VAL A 65 4.99 5.50 21.10
N SER A 66 3.94 5.50 21.94
CA SER A 66 3.70 6.55 22.95
C SER A 66 4.79 6.73 24.00
N LYS A 67 5.62 5.71 24.23
CA LYS A 67 6.73 5.75 25.20
C LYS A 67 8.07 6.15 24.58
N LEU A 68 8.12 6.37 23.26
CA LEU A 68 9.34 6.73 22.56
C LEU A 68 9.56 8.25 22.62
N PRO A 69 10.83 8.71 22.54
CA PRO A 69 11.15 10.11 22.33
C PRO A 69 10.37 10.71 21.15
N ARG A 70 9.97 11.98 21.28
CA ARG A 70 9.13 12.67 20.28
C ARG A 70 9.69 12.60 18.86
N GLU A 71 10.99 12.79 18.71
CA GLU A 71 11.67 12.73 17.41
C GLU A 71 11.52 11.36 16.73
N ILE A 72 11.53 10.27 17.51
CA ILE A 72 11.30 8.91 17.00
C ILE A 72 9.84 8.73 16.64
N VAL A 73 8.91 9.25 17.47
CA VAL A 73 7.48 9.21 17.15
C VAL A 73 7.22 9.88 15.80
N ASP A 74 7.75 11.09 15.58
CA ASP A 74 7.57 11.83 14.32
C ASP A 74 8.17 11.04 13.14
N ALA A 75 9.35 10.43 13.31
CA ALA A 75 10.00 9.65 12.27
C ALA A 75 9.26 8.33 11.93
N VAL A 76 8.73 7.63 12.93
CA VAL A 76 8.03 6.34 12.76
C VAL A 76 6.60 6.55 12.25
N THR A 77 5.94 7.63 12.66
CA THR A 77 4.53 7.88 12.34
C THR A 77 4.31 8.48 10.95
N ILE A 78 5.37 8.91 10.25
CA ILE A 78 5.27 9.36 8.85
C ILE A 78 4.50 8.36 7.96
N TRP A 79 4.65 7.05 8.20
CA TRP A 79 4.00 6.02 7.40
C TRP A 79 2.47 6.00 7.57
N SER A 80 1.94 6.40 8.74
CA SER A 80 0.49 6.57 8.90
C SER A 80 0.00 7.81 8.17
N HIS A 81 0.79 8.89 8.16
CA HIS A 81 0.49 10.07 7.36
C HIS A 81 0.48 9.77 5.86
N ILE A 82 1.44 8.98 5.35
CA ILE A 82 1.46 8.49 3.96
C ILE A 82 0.20 7.69 3.66
N ALA A 83 -0.23 6.83 4.58
CA ALA A 83 -1.46 6.06 4.45
C ALA A 83 -2.73 6.92 4.58
N GLY A 84 -2.61 8.21 4.94
CA GLY A 84 -3.72 9.14 5.14
C GLY A 84 -4.52 8.87 6.41
N GLN A 85 -3.90 8.29 7.45
CA GLN A 85 -4.57 7.88 8.68
C GLN A 85 -3.94 8.49 9.94
N PRO A 86 -4.77 8.97 10.89
CA PRO A 86 -4.35 9.30 12.24
C PRO A 86 -3.71 8.10 12.97
N ILE A 87 -2.70 8.35 13.80
CA ILE A 87 -1.92 7.31 14.50
C ILE A 87 -2.75 6.48 15.49
N ASP A 88 -3.83 7.05 16.01
CA ASP A 88 -4.80 6.42 16.92
C ASP A 88 -5.78 5.49 16.17
N GLN A 89 -5.87 5.61 14.85
CA GLN A 89 -6.69 4.74 14.00
C GLN A 89 -5.85 3.74 13.18
N ALA A 90 -4.55 4.04 13.02
CA ALA A 90 -3.61 3.17 12.34
C ALA A 90 -3.33 1.88 13.15
N PRO A 91 -3.28 0.71 12.50
CA PRO A 91 -3.00 -0.56 13.18
C PRO A 91 -1.55 -0.64 13.68
N SER A 92 -1.31 -1.35 14.78
CA SER A 92 0.02 -1.57 15.37
C SER A 92 1.04 -2.16 14.39
N ALA A 93 0.59 -2.94 13.40
CA ALA A 93 1.45 -3.51 12.36
C ALA A 93 2.22 -2.45 11.54
N MET A 94 1.76 -1.19 11.51
CA MET A 94 2.52 -0.07 10.90
C MET A 94 3.84 0.20 11.62
N ALA A 95 3.99 -0.22 12.88
CA ALA A 95 5.23 -0.13 13.64
C ALA A 95 6.35 -1.03 13.08
N PHE A 96 6.04 -1.96 12.18
CA PHE A 96 7.04 -2.83 11.57
C PHE A 96 7.87 -2.15 10.47
N VAL A 97 7.47 -0.97 9.99
CA VAL A 97 8.15 -0.34 8.84
C VAL A 97 9.63 -0.05 9.12
N PRO A 98 10.03 0.53 10.28
CA PRO A 98 11.46 0.67 10.62
C PRO A 98 12.23 -0.66 10.64
N ALA A 99 11.63 -1.72 11.18
CA ALA A 99 12.22 -3.06 11.19
C ALA A 99 12.41 -3.61 9.77
N LEU A 100 11.46 -3.42 8.87
CA LEU A 100 11.62 -3.80 7.46
C LEU A 100 12.79 -3.04 6.81
N ILE A 101 12.88 -1.73 7.02
CA ILE A 101 13.92 -0.88 6.41
C ILE A 101 15.33 -1.26 6.91
N HIS A 102 15.47 -1.50 8.22
CA HIS A 102 16.77 -1.73 8.84
C HIS A 102 17.21 -3.21 8.85
N CYS A 103 16.28 -4.14 9.03
CA CYS A 103 16.61 -5.58 9.14
C CYS A 103 16.52 -6.33 7.81
N VAL A 104 15.71 -5.84 6.85
CA VAL A 104 15.61 -6.44 5.50
C VAL A 104 16.32 -5.56 4.48
N GLY A 105 16.00 -4.27 4.48
CA GLY A 105 16.61 -3.29 3.59
C GLY A 105 15.58 -2.45 2.83
N ALA A 106 16.03 -1.30 2.35
CA ALA A 106 15.28 -0.42 1.47
C ALA A 106 15.98 -0.39 0.10
N PHE A 107 15.34 -0.99 -0.90
CA PHE A 107 15.92 -1.18 -2.23
C PHE A 107 15.18 -0.36 -3.28
N VAL A 108 15.93 0.15 -4.25
CA VAL A 108 15.39 0.81 -5.43
C VAL A 108 15.94 0.07 -6.65
N PRO A 109 15.09 -0.45 -7.55
CA PRO A 109 15.57 -1.08 -8.77
C PRO A 109 16.38 -0.09 -9.62
N ALA A 110 17.42 -0.57 -10.30
CA ALA A 110 18.31 0.28 -11.10
C ALA A 110 17.55 1.10 -12.16
N ASP A 111 16.60 0.46 -12.86
CA ASP A 111 15.75 1.11 -13.88
C ASP A 111 14.45 1.69 -13.30
N GLY A 112 14.43 1.89 -11.98
CA GLY A 112 13.29 2.39 -11.23
C GLY A 112 12.17 1.37 -11.07
N MET A 113 11.09 1.80 -10.39
CA MET A 113 10.00 0.89 -9.99
C MET A 113 9.27 0.23 -11.17
N ARG A 114 9.39 0.76 -12.40
CA ARG A 114 8.79 0.19 -13.61
C ARG A 114 9.41 -1.17 -13.97
N ALA A 115 10.65 -1.42 -13.59
CA ALA A 115 11.35 -2.67 -13.87
C ALA A 115 10.62 -3.90 -13.30
N ILE A 116 9.96 -3.75 -12.14
CA ILE A 116 9.25 -4.85 -11.48
C ILE A 116 8.10 -5.39 -12.34
N PRO A 117 7.07 -4.58 -12.71
CA PRO A 117 5.99 -5.08 -13.57
C PRO A 117 6.46 -5.48 -14.97
N GLN A 118 7.53 -4.88 -15.51
CA GLN A 118 8.09 -5.30 -16.80
C GLN A 118 8.67 -6.71 -16.73
N ALA A 119 9.51 -7.00 -15.74
CA ALA A 119 10.08 -8.33 -15.54
C ALA A 119 9.00 -9.40 -15.31
N LEU A 120 7.95 -9.07 -14.55
CA LEU A 120 6.81 -9.97 -14.34
C LEU A 120 6.04 -10.24 -15.65
N ALA A 121 5.77 -9.22 -16.45
CA ALA A 121 5.08 -9.38 -17.74
C ALA A 121 5.93 -10.17 -18.75
N GLU A 122 7.24 -9.96 -18.78
CA GLU A 122 8.16 -10.73 -19.62
C GLU A 122 8.21 -12.20 -19.22
N ASN A 123 8.29 -12.50 -17.92
CA ASN A 123 8.25 -13.87 -17.41
C ASN A 123 6.91 -14.54 -17.73
N ALA A 124 5.79 -13.84 -17.60
CA ALA A 124 4.48 -14.35 -17.96
C ALA A 124 4.40 -14.72 -19.45
N ARG A 125 4.87 -13.85 -20.34
CA ARG A 125 4.92 -14.14 -21.79
C ARG A 125 5.79 -15.34 -22.12
N ARG A 126 6.95 -15.49 -21.46
CA ARG A 126 7.82 -16.68 -21.63
C ARG A 126 7.14 -17.97 -21.18
N ALA A 127 6.23 -17.89 -20.22
CA ALA A 127 5.40 -19.01 -19.77
C ALA A 127 4.16 -19.26 -20.65
N GLY A 128 4.00 -18.53 -21.76
CA GLY A 128 2.87 -18.68 -22.68
C GLY A 128 1.63 -17.84 -22.34
N VAL A 129 1.72 -16.90 -21.40
CA VAL A 129 0.59 -16.02 -21.06
C VAL A 129 0.40 -14.96 -22.15
N GLU A 130 -0.82 -14.89 -22.69
CA GLU A 130 -1.24 -13.82 -23.58
C GLU A 130 -1.61 -12.55 -22.77
N ILE A 131 -1.09 -11.39 -23.21
CA ILE A 131 -1.35 -10.10 -22.55
C ILE A 131 -1.98 -9.14 -23.55
N HIS A 132 -3.26 -8.85 -23.38
CA HIS A 132 -3.97 -7.85 -24.17
C HIS A 132 -4.05 -6.51 -23.42
N CYS A 133 -3.42 -5.47 -23.97
CA CYS A 133 -3.53 -4.11 -23.45
C CYS A 133 -4.62 -3.32 -24.18
N GLY A 134 -5.11 -2.23 -23.58
CA GLY A 134 -6.11 -1.36 -24.21
C GLY A 134 -7.49 -2.02 -24.42
N LYS A 135 -7.79 -3.10 -23.68
CA LYS A 135 -9.08 -3.79 -23.68
C LYS A 135 -9.76 -3.65 -22.31
N PRO A 136 -10.52 -2.56 -22.05
CA PRO A 136 -11.28 -2.43 -20.83
C PRO A 136 -12.33 -3.54 -20.72
N ILE A 137 -12.46 -4.14 -19.54
CA ILE A 137 -13.52 -5.11 -19.24
C ILE A 137 -14.66 -4.37 -18.54
N HIS A 138 -15.86 -4.42 -19.13
CA HIS A 138 -17.06 -3.78 -18.56
C HIS A 138 -17.91 -4.77 -17.76
N LYS A 139 -18.02 -6.02 -18.25
CA LYS A 139 -18.64 -7.14 -17.53
C LYS A 139 -17.76 -8.39 -17.68
N ILE A 140 -17.66 -9.14 -16.59
CA ILE A 140 -16.95 -10.43 -16.59
C ILE A 140 -17.75 -11.49 -17.36
N ALA A 141 -19.07 -11.39 -17.42
CA ALA A 141 -19.92 -12.31 -18.18
C ALA A 141 -19.64 -12.30 -19.69
N ASP A 142 -18.98 -11.26 -20.21
CA ASP A 142 -18.62 -11.14 -21.62
C ASP A 142 -17.29 -11.87 -21.95
N LEU A 143 -16.62 -12.45 -20.94
CA LEU A 143 -15.37 -13.17 -21.11
C LEU A 143 -15.62 -14.66 -21.36
N GLU A 144 -14.99 -15.20 -22.38
CA GLU A 144 -14.95 -16.64 -22.63
C GLU A 144 -13.79 -17.27 -21.84
N CYS A 145 -14.08 -17.77 -20.64
CA CYS A 145 -13.09 -18.40 -19.76
C CYS A 145 -13.75 -19.29 -18.70
N ASP A 146 -13.03 -20.31 -18.21
CA ASP A 146 -13.51 -21.21 -17.15
C ASP A 146 -13.55 -20.54 -15.76
N ALA A 147 -12.62 -19.61 -15.51
CA ALA A 147 -12.50 -18.90 -14.24
C ALA A 147 -11.80 -17.54 -14.40
N VAL A 148 -12.03 -16.64 -13.43
CA VAL A 148 -11.51 -15.26 -13.46
C VAL A 148 -10.81 -14.92 -12.15
N ILE A 149 -9.57 -14.44 -12.23
CA ILE A 149 -8.91 -13.72 -11.13
C ILE A 149 -8.96 -12.23 -11.43
N SER A 150 -9.81 -11.49 -10.72
CA SER A 150 -9.87 -10.03 -10.83
C SER A 150 -8.80 -9.37 -9.96
N ASN A 151 -7.86 -8.67 -10.60
CA ASN A 151 -6.93 -7.73 -9.96
C ASN A 151 -7.40 -6.26 -10.12
N TYR A 152 -8.67 -6.05 -10.45
CA TYR A 152 -9.29 -4.72 -10.33
C TYR A 152 -9.48 -4.35 -8.85
N ASN A 153 -10.09 -3.21 -8.56
CA ASN A 153 -10.56 -2.94 -7.21
C ASN A 153 -11.56 -4.03 -6.80
N GLY A 154 -11.34 -4.69 -5.66
CA GLY A 154 -12.21 -5.79 -5.22
C GLY A 154 -13.66 -5.36 -4.96
N ILE A 155 -13.91 -4.13 -4.50
CA ILE A 155 -15.28 -3.58 -4.44
C ILE A 155 -15.79 -3.31 -5.86
N GLY A 156 -14.98 -2.64 -6.68
CA GLY A 156 -15.35 -2.31 -8.06
C GLY A 156 -15.69 -3.54 -8.89
N THR A 157 -15.04 -4.68 -8.63
CA THR A 157 -15.36 -5.97 -9.27
C THR A 157 -16.81 -6.35 -9.01
N TYR A 158 -17.25 -6.31 -7.74
CA TYR A 158 -18.65 -6.62 -7.38
C TYR A 158 -19.64 -5.53 -7.76
N ASP A 159 -19.19 -4.27 -7.78
CA ASP A 159 -20.07 -3.13 -8.02
C ASP A 159 -20.33 -2.89 -9.52
N GLU A 160 -19.34 -3.14 -10.37
CA GLU A 160 -19.35 -2.74 -11.78
C GLU A 160 -19.31 -3.96 -12.71
N LEU A 161 -18.44 -4.94 -12.44
CA LEU A 161 -18.10 -5.98 -13.41
C LEU A 161 -18.99 -7.23 -13.37
N VAL A 162 -19.76 -7.41 -12.30
CA VAL A 162 -20.61 -8.60 -12.10
C VAL A 162 -21.96 -8.25 -11.50
N ASP A 163 -22.91 -9.17 -11.63
CA ASP A 163 -24.24 -9.01 -11.05
C ASP A 163 -24.27 -9.45 -9.59
N THR A 164 -24.04 -8.47 -8.72
CA THR A 164 -24.10 -8.65 -7.27
C THR A 164 -25.41 -8.10 -6.71
N PRO A 165 -26.12 -8.83 -5.80
CA PRO A 165 -27.33 -8.32 -5.14
C PRO A 165 -27.13 -6.96 -4.47
N ASP A 166 -28.11 -6.06 -4.60
CA ASP A 166 -28.03 -4.68 -4.12
C ASP A 166 -27.66 -4.54 -2.65
N ARG A 167 -28.14 -5.45 -1.79
CA ARG A 167 -27.81 -5.47 -0.36
C ARG A 167 -26.31 -5.63 -0.14
N ILE A 168 -25.66 -6.51 -0.90
CA ILE A 168 -24.22 -6.75 -0.83
C ILE A 168 -23.48 -5.55 -1.41
N ARG A 169 -23.91 -5.05 -2.58
CA ARG A 169 -23.32 -3.87 -3.22
C ARG A 169 -23.32 -2.64 -2.29
N LYS A 170 -24.45 -2.35 -1.64
CA LYS A 170 -24.56 -1.26 -0.65
C LYS A 170 -23.60 -1.45 0.52
N LYS A 171 -23.46 -2.67 1.04
CA LYS A 171 -22.51 -3.01 2.11
C LYS A 171 -21.05 -2.77 1.67
N LEU A 172 -20.69 -3.19 0.46
CA LEU A 172 -19.34 -3.03 -0.07
C LEU A 172 -19.00 -1.56 -0.35
N ARG A 173 -19.94 -0.77 -0.89
CA ARG A 173 -19.78 0.67 -1.15
C ARG A 173 -19.56 1.51 0.10
N ALA A 174 -19.99 1.02 1.27
CA ALA A 174 -19.79 1.66 2.56
C ALA A 174 -18.39 1.43 3.15
N MET A 175 -17.59 0.52 2.57
CA MET A 175 -16.22 0.29 3.02
C MET A 175 -15.31 1.49 2.68
N PRO A 176 -14.34 1.83 3.54
CA PRO A 176 -13.52 3.01 3.35
C PRO A 176 -12.54 2.81 2.19
N LEU A 177 -12.45 3.84 1.34
CA LEU A 177 -11.57 3.90 0.18
C LEU A 177 -10.36 4.79 0.46
N GLN A 178 -9.20 4.39 -0.03
CA GLN A 178 -7.95 5.13 0.12
C GLN A 178 -7.72 6.07 -1.06
N SER A 179 -7.35 7.31 -0.77
CA SER A 179 -6.98 8.31 -1.78
C SER A 179 -5.57 8.07 -2.33
N PRO A 180 -5.33 8.21 -3.65
CA PRO A 180 -3.99 8.25 -4.25
C PRO A 180 -3.19 9.51 -3.92
N GLY A 181 -3.85 10.56 -3.41
CA GLY A 181 -3.22 11.85 -3.14
C GLY A 181 -2.83 12.64 -4.39
N LEU A 182 -2.06 13.71 -4.18
CA LEU A 182 -1.52 14.58 -5.22
C LEU A 182 -0.08 14.18 -5.51
N CYS A 183 0.33 14.28 -6.77
CA CYS A 183 1.68 13.95 -7.19
C CYS A 183 2.24 14.97 -8.19
N ALA A 184 3.53 15.25 -8.11
CA ALA A 184 4.27 15.95 -9.17
C ALA A 184 5.58 15.23 -9.48
N TYR A 185 5.92 15.19 -10.76
CA TYR A 185 7.12 14.56 -11.31
C TYR A 185 7.99 15.66 -11.88
N LEU A 186 9.21 15.78 -11.38
CA LEU A 186 10.15 16.82 -11.75
C LEU A 186 11.47 16.20 -12.20
N LYS A 187 12.13 16.86 -13.14
CA LYS A 187 13.56 16.70 -13.41
C LYS A 187 14.29 17.73 -12.56
N ALA A 188 15.38 17.32 -11.90
CA ALA A 188 16.24 18.23 -11.15
C ALA A 188 17.60 17.58 -10.93
N LYS A 189 18.67 18.37 -10.99
CA LYS A 189 19.99 17.96 -10.49
C LYS A 189 20.00 18.09 -8.97
N SER A 190 20.54 17.10 -8.29
CA SER A 190 20.71 17.12 -6.83
C SER A 190 22.19 17.12 -6.50
N SER A 191 22.63 18.05 -5.65
CA SER A 191 24.01 18.13 -5.13
C SER A 191 24.26 17.18 -3.95
N GLY A 192 23.42 16.16 -3.78
CA GLY A 192 23.34 15.33 -2.58
C GLY A 192 22.12 15.67 -1.71
N GLY A 193 21.88 14.87 -0.67
CA GLY A 193 20.74 15.00 0.23
C GLY A 193 20.00 13.69 0.47
N PRO A 194 18.96 13.70 1.34
CA PRO A 194 18.27 12.47 1.69
C PRO A 194 17.39 11.99 0.52
N TYR A 195 17.34 10.66 0.35
CA TYR A 195 16.44 9.99 -0.60
C TYR A 195 14.97 10.37 -0.36
N LEU A 196 14.57 10.47 0.93
CA LEU A 196 13.26 10.96 1.35
C LEU A 196 13.44 12.20 2.22
N ARG A 197 12.77 13.29 1.86
CA ARG A 197 12.59 14.47 2.72
C ARG A 197 11.10 14.71 2.86
N PHE A 198 10.64 15.08 4.05
CA PHE A 198 9.23 15.32 4.27
C PHE A 198 9.03 16.52 5.19
N ARG A 199 7.81 17.04 5.17
CA ARG A 199 7.34 18.07 6.07
C ARG A 199 5.92 17.75 6.48
N VAL A 200 5.63 17.82 7.76
CA VAL A 200 4.28 17.74 8.30
C VAL A 200 3.83 19.17 8.61
N ASN A 201 2.86 19.67 7.85
CA ASN A 201 2.23 20.98 8.07
C ASN A 201 0.71 20.85 7.83
N ARG A 202 0.15 21.45 6.77
CA ARG A 202 -1.23 21.26 6.30
C ARG A 202 -1.43 19.86 5.69
N GLY A 203 -1.06 18.82 6.44
CA GLY A 203 -0.84 17.47 5.95
C GLY A 203 0.63 17.17 5.66
N LEU A 204 0.88 15.92 5.28
CA LEU A 204 2.21 15.45 4.89
C LEU A 204 2.54 15.89 3.46
N GLN A 205 3.73 16.44 3.28
CA GLN A 205 4.33 16.63 1.97
C GLN A 205 5.64 15.85 1.94
N LEU A 206 5.79 15.01 0.91
CA LEU A 206 6.93 14.12 0.74
C LEU A 206 7.66 14.45 -0.56
N ARG A 207 8.98 14.56 -0.47
CA ARG A 207 9.93 14.68 -1.57
C ARG A 207 10.75 13.40 -1.65
N VAL A 208 10.66 12.70 -2.78
CA VAL A 208 11.51 11.56 -3.11
C VAL A 208 12.52 12.00 -4.16
N THR A 209 13.81 11.85 -3.88
CA THR A 209 14.89 12.26 -4.77
C THR A 209 15.64 11.03 -5.26
N THR A 210 15.73 10.84 -6.58
CA THR A 210 16.65 9.88 -7.20
C THR A 210 17.58 10.62 -8.15
N LYS A 211 18.48 9.89 -8.82
CA LYS A 211 19.32 10.46 -9.87
C LYS A 211 18.45 11.21 -10.90
N ASP A 212 18.70 12.51 -11.03
CA ASP A 212 18.06 13.45 -11.96
C ASP A 212 16.53 13.61 -11.86
N THR A 213 15.86 12.98 -10.87
CA THR A 213 14.41 13.07 -10.74
C THR A 213 13.96 13.33 -9.31
N VAL A 214 12.88 14.11 -9.19
CA VAL A 214 12.23 14.43 -7.92
C VAL A 214 10.75 14.14 -8.06
N ARG A 215 10.17 13.47 -7.05
CA ARG A 215 8.73 13.25 -6.93
C ARG A 215 8.21 13.95 -5.68
N MET A 216 7.22 14.82 -5.86
CA MET A 216 6.46 15.39 -4.76
C MET A 216 5.17 14.59 -4.59
N ILE A 217 4.85 14.21 -3.35
CA ILE A 217 3.67 13.42 -3.01
C ILE A 217 3.00 14.04 -1.79
N MET A 218 1.68 14.18 -1.83
CA MET A 218 0.89 14.70 -0.72
C MET A 218 -0.42 13.92 -0.60
N PRO A 219 -0.66 13.18 0.50
CA PRO A 219 -1.98 12.64 0.80
C PRO A 219 -3.01 13.76 0.80
N PHE A 220 -4.13 13.53 0.13
CA PHE A 220 -5.17 14.55 -0.05
C PHE A 220 -6.54 13.91 -0.15
N ASP A 221 -7.59 14.60 0.30
CA ASP A 221 -8.93 14.05 0.31
C ASP A 221 -9.47 13.92 -1.12
N ARG A 222 -9.90 12.70 -1.49
CA ARG A 222 -10.48 12.38 -2.80
C ARG A 222 -11.83 13.04 -3.03
N ASN A 223 -12.54 13.42 -1.97
CA ASN A 223 -13.89 13.99 -2.07
C ASN A 223 -13.88 15.49 -2.41
N THR A 224 -12.72 16.14 -2.32
CA THR A 224 -12.55 17.54 -2.73
C THR A 224 -12.72 17.71 -4.24
N SER A 225 -13.03 18.94 -4.66
CA SER A 225 -13.15 19.30 -6.08
C SER A 225 -11.79 19.25 -6.79
N GLU A 226 -11.78 19.01 -8.11
CA GLU A 226 -10.52 18.99 -8.87
C GLU A 226 -9.83 20.36 -8.88
N GLN A 227 -10.60 21.45 -8.78
CA GLN A 227 -10.10 22.82 -8.65
C GLN A 227 -9.33 22.99 -7.34
N GLU A 228 -9.87 22.53 -6.20
CA GLU A 228 -9.19 22.57 -4.91
C GLU A 228 -7.92 21.69 -4.90
N GLN A 229 -8.00 20.49 -5.48
CA GLN A 229 -6.85 19.59 -5.63
C GLN A 229 -5.72 20.25 -6.44
N SER A 230 -6.07 20.92 -7.54
CA SER A 230 -5.12 21.64 -8.39
C SER A 230 -4.51 22.83 -7.66
N ALA A 231 -5.32 23.59 -6.91
CA ALA A 231 -4.84 24.71 -6.11
C ALA A 231 -3.87 24.26 -5.00
N GLU A 232 -4.14 23.14 -4.33
CA GLU A 232 -3.22 22.57 -3.34
C GLU A 232 -1.91 22.09 -3.96
N LEU A 233 -1.99 21.40 -5.11
CA LEU A 233 -0.81 20.95 -5.83
C LEU A 233 0.09 22.13 -6.24
N GLN A 234 -0.49 23.23 -6.74
CA GLN A 234 0.27 24.44 -7.04
C GLN A 234 0.89 25.08 -5.80
N ARG A 235 0.17 25.08 -4.67
CA ARG A 235 0.70 25.60 -3.40
C ARG A 235 1.86 24.76 -2.88
N MET A 236 1.75 23.43 -2.92
CA MET A 236 2.84 22.51 -2.56
C MET A 236 4.08 22.78 -3.42
N LEU A 237 3.89 22.96 -4.74
CA LEU A 237 4.98 23.28 -5.65
C LEU A 237 5.52 24.70 -5.45
N GLY A 238 4.71 25.66 -5.02
CA GLY A 238 5.13 27.04 -4.72
C GLY A 238 6.04 27.14 -3.49
N ASP A 239 5.95 26.20 -2.55
CA ASP A 239 6.68 26.26 -1.30
C ASP A 239 8.19 26.00 -1.48
N PRO A 240 9.09 26.81 -0.90
CA PRO A 240 10.53 26.66 -1.09
C PRO A 240 11.16 25.45 -0.36
N TRP A 241 10.50 24.87 0.66
CA TRP A 241 11.14 23.89 1.55
C TRP A 241 11.75 22.67 0.84
N TRP A 242 11.14 22.25 -0.27
CA TRP A 242 11.55 21.05 -1.01
C TRP A 242 12.61 21.35 -2.08
N ARG A 243 12.90 22.62 -2.38
CA ARG A 243 13.86 23.02 -3.43
C ARG A 243 15.32 22.99 -2.96
N ASP A 244 15.53 23.07 -1.66
CA ASP A 244 16.86 23.08 -1.06
C ASP A 244 17.69 21.84 -1.50
N GLY A 245 18.91 22.10 -2.00
CA GLY A 245 19.81 21.11 -2.60
C GLY A 245 19.50 20.68 -4.05
N LEU A 246 18.58 21.37 -4.73
CA LEU A 246 18.19 21.09 -6.11
C LEU A 246 18.53 22.25 -7.07
N SER A 247 18.90 21.92 -8.30
CA SER A 247 19.11 22.85 -9.41
C SER A 247 18.48 22.33 -10.70
N ASP A 248 18.33 23.19 -11.71
CA ASP A 248 17.71 22.86 -13.01
C ASP A 248 16.33 22.20 -12.87
N VAL A 249 15.53 22.69 -11.91
CA VAL A 249 14.24 22.10 -11.57
C VAL A 249 13.23 22.38 -12.69
N LYS A 250 12.69 21.31 -13.29
CA LYS A 250 11.66 21.34 -14.32
C LYS A 250 10.51 20.41 -13.96
N LEU A 251 9.30 20.94 -13.85
CA LEU A 251 8.09 20.14 -13.75
C LEU A 251 7.88 19.40 -15.08
N LEU A 252 7.75 18.07 -15.02
CA LEU A 252 7.46 17.23 -16.18
C LEU A 252 5.98 16.91 -16.27
N HIS A 253 5.36 16.61 -15.13
CA HIS A 253 3.97 16.21 -15.05
C HIS A 253 3.45 16.35 -13.62
N SER A 254 2.14 16.44 -13.46
CA SER A 254 1.50 16.40 -12.15
C SER A 254 0.13 15.74 -12.24
N ARG A 255 -0.34 15.18 -11.13
CA ARG A 255 -1.60 14.44 -11.03
C ARG A 255 -2.36 14.85 -9.78
N THR A 256 -3.64 15.15 -10.00
CA THR A 256 -4.65 15.28 -8.96
C THR A 256 -5.24 13.91 -8.62
N VAL A 257 -6.06 13.80 -7.58
CA VAL A 257 -6.76 12.55 -7.26
C VAL A 257 -7.71 12.14 -8.39
N ARG A 258 -8.43 13.11 -8.98
CA ARG A 258 -9.27 12.85 -10.17
C ARG A 258 -8.45 12.47 -11.41
N GLY A 259 -7.27 13.08 -11.58
CA GLY A 259 -6.33 12.71 -12.63
C GLY A 259 -5.92 11.24 -12.53
N TRP A 260 -5.58 10.78 -11.32
CA TRP A 260 -5.31 9.36 -11.08
C TRP A 260 -6.48 8.46 -11.46
N GLY A 261 -7.71 8.79 -11.08
CA GLY A 261 -8.87 7.96 -11.42
C GLY A 261 -9.15 7.87 -12.91
N ARG A 262 -9.02 8.99 -13.65
CA ARG A 262 -9.17 9.00 -15.11
C ARG A 262 -8.06 8.22 -15.82
N GLU A 263 -6.80 8.48 -15.46
CA GLU A 263 -5.63 7.93 -16.19
C GLU A 263 -5.32 6.47 -15.84
N MET A 264 -5.65 6.03 -14.62
CA MET A 264 -5.35 4.68 -14.13
C MET A 264 -6.60 3.82 -13.94
N HIS A 265 -7.77 4.30 -14.38
CA HIS A 265 -9.06 3.61 -14.26
C HIS A 265 -9.35 3.16 -12.82
N LEU A 266 -9.14 4.04 -11.85
CA LEU A 266 -9.34 3.70 -10.44
C LEU A 266 -10.82 3.75 -10.08
N TYR A 267 -11.32 2.68 -9.47
CA TYR A 267 -12.66 2.63 -8.90
C TYR A 267 -12.88 3.81 -7.93
N ARG A 268 -13.78 4.72 -8.32
CA ARG A 268 -14.14 5.94 -7.54
C ARG A 268 -12.91 6.73 -7.07
N ASP A 269 -11.93 6.92 -7.96
CA ASP A 269 -10.68 7.65 -7.72
C ASP A 269 -9.89 7.13 -6.51
N SER A 270 -10.00 5.83 -6.22
CA SER A 270 -9.36 5.20 -5.07
C SER A 270 -8.30 4.19 -5.50
N MET A 271 -7.14 4.23 -4.84
CA MET A 271 -6.14 3.18 -5.04
C MET A 271 -6.72 1.82 -4.66
N ASN A 272 -7.24 1.68 -3.44
CA ASN A 272 -7.75 0.43 -2.86
C ASN A 272 -8.58 0.71 -1.60
N LEU A 273 -9.14 -0.34 -1.00
CA LEU A 273 -9.68 -0.31 0.36
C LEU A 273 -8.66 0.23 1.39
N ALA A 274 -9.05 1.19 2.21
CA ALA A 274 -8.18 1.82 3.21
C ALA A 274 -7.78 0.88 4.34
N MET A 275 -6.50 0.83 4.72
CA MET A 275 -6.01 -0.08 5.75
C MET A 275 -6.28 0.42 7.18
N THR A 276 -7.54 0.55 7.59
CA THR A 276 -7.90 1.00 8.95
C THR A 276 -7.81 -0.16 9.96
N ARG A 277 -7.67 0.15 11.27
CA ARG A 277 -7.78 -0.88 12.33
C ARG A 277 -9.08 -1.67 12.24
N GLN A 278 -10.19 -1.01 11.96
CA GLN A 278 -11.49 -1.67 11.82
C GLN A 278 -11.49 -2.68 10.67
N MET A 279 -10.81 -2.38 9.56
CA MET A 279 -10.65 -3.33 8.46
C MET A 279 -9.70 -4.48 8.77
N MET A 280 -8.63 -4.23 9.53
CA MET A 280 -7.77 -5.31 10.01
C MET A 280 -8.54 -6.30 10.90
N LEU A 281 -9.50 -5.82 11.68
CA LEU A 281 -10.37 -6.64 12.54
C LEU A 281 -11.50 -7.33 11.78
N ARG A 282 -12.18 -6.61 10.87
CA ARG A 282 -13.32 -7.15 10.09
C ARG A 282 -12.87 -8.08 8.96
N GLY A 283 -11.60 -8.05 8.61
CA GLY A 283 -11.05 -8.76 7.46
C GLY A 283 -11.23 -7.99 6.16
N ARG A 284 -10.43 -8.39 5.17
CA ARG A 284 -10.49 -7.91 3.79
C ARG A 284 -11.40 -8.81 2.97
N LEU A 285 -11.61 -8.45 1.70
CA LEU A 285 -12.34 -9.32 0.78
C LEU A 285 -11.58 -10.66 0.63
N PRO A 286 -12.29 -11.80 0.65
CA PRO A 286 -11.67 -13.11 0.45
C PRO A 286 -11.17 -13.24 -1.00
N HIS A 287 -10.15 -14.07 -1.20
CA HIS A 287 -9.65 -14.39 -2.54
C HIS A 287 -10.69 -15.14 -3.36
N ARG A 288 -11.39 -16.12 -2.78
CA ARG A 288 -12.51 -16.80 -3.44
C ARG A 288 -13.80 -16.03 -3.22
N SER A 289 -14.53 -15.73 -4.29
CA SER A 289 -15.82 -15.06 -4.16
C SER A 289 -16.83 -15.96 -3.43
N PRO A 290 -17.53 -15.45 -2.40
CA PRO A 290 -18.62 -16.17 -1.77
C PRO A 290 -19.94 -16.05 -2.54
N TRP A 291 -19.98 -15.25 -3.62
CA TRP A 291 -21.22 -14.92 -4.34
C TRP A 291 -21.22 -15.40 -5.79
N ILE A 292 -20.05 -15.57 -6.41
CA ILE A 292 -19.94 -15.90 -7.83
C ILE A 292 -18.99 -17.07 -7.99
N LYS A 293 -19.49 -18.16 -8.57
CA LYS A 293 -18.69 -19.35 -8.88
C LYS A 293 -17.60 -19.01 -9.92
N GLY A 294 -16.39 -19.52 -9.71
CA GLY A 294 -15.25 -19.27 -10.61
C GLY A 294 -14.66 -17.85 -10.56
N LEU A 295 -15.16 -16.98 -9.66
CA LEU A 295 -14.59 -15.65 -9.45
C LEU A 295 -13.63 -15.64 -8.25
N TYR A 296 -12.42 -15.17 -8.51
CA TYR A 296 -11.39 -14.92 -7.52
C TYR A 296 -10.96 -13.45 -7.57
N LEU A 297 -10.40 -12.97 -6.46
CA LEU A 297 -9.91 -11.62 -6.28
C LEU A 297 -8.44 -11.65 -5.87
N ALA A 298 -7.66 -10.75 -6.45
CA ALA A 298 -6.27 -10.51 -6.09
C ALA A 298 -5.98 -9.01 -5.92
N GLY A 299 -4.80 -8.68 -5.42
CA GLY A 299 -4.33 -7.33 -5.22
C GLY A 299 -4.80 -6.70 -3.90
N ALA A 300 -4.60 -5.39 -3.81
CA ALA A 300 -4.58 -4.67 -2.53
C ALA A 300 -5.96 -4.46 -1.86
N SER A 301 -7.05 -4.88 -2.49
CA SER A 301 -8.38 -4.96 -1.88
C SER A 301 -8.62 -6.27 -1.13
N THR A 302 -7.78 -7.29 -1.32
CA THR A 302 -7.88 -8.61 -0.67
C THR A 302 -6.81 -8.79 0.39
N HIS A 303 -6.90 -9.86 1.19
CA HIS A 303 -5.81 -10.26 2.08
C HIS A 303 -4.49 -10.46 1.28
N PRO A 304 -3.28 -10.19 1.82
CA PRO A 304 -2.98 -9.58 3.12
C PRO A 304 -3.13 -8.05 3.13
N GLY A 305 -3.17 -7.39 1.97
CA GLY A 305 -3.55 -5.99 1.85
C GLY A 305 -2.72 -5.19 0.87
N GLN A 306 -2.51 -3.92 1.21
CA GLN A 306 -1.76 -2.95 0.40
C GLN A 306 -0.26 -3.24 0.42
N TRP A 307 0.55 -2.54 -0.39
CA TRP A 307 1.99 -2.75 -0.63
C TRP A 307 2.29 -3.76 -1.74
N VAL A 308 3.38 -3.51 -2.47
CA VAL A 308 3.80 -4.34 -3.62
C VAL A 308 3.99 -5.81 -3.22
N SER A 309 4.63 -6.07 -2.08
CA SER A 309 4.85 -7.42 -1.57
C SER A 309 3.55 -8.14 -1.22
N PHE A 310 2.60 -7.45 -0.59
CA PHE A 310 1.31 -8.04 -0.22
C PHE A 310 0.41 -8.26 -1.44
N CYS A 311 0.45 -7.38 -2.44
CA CYS A 311 -0.21 -7.63 -3.73
C CYS A 311 0.35 -8.88 -4.41
N ALA A 312 1.67 -9.10 -4.37
CA ALA A 312 2.29 -10.30 -4.93
C ALA A 312 1.83 -11.57 -4.19
N ILE A 313 1.83 -11.56 -2.86
CA ILE A 313 1.31 -12.67 -2.04
C ILE A 313 -0.16 -12.92 -2.34
N SER A 314 -0.98 -11.86 -2.45
CA SER A 314 -2.39 -11.96 -2.79
C SER A 314 -2.62 -12.64 -4.15
N GLY A 315 -1.81 -12.33 -5.16
CA GLY A 315 -1.86 -13.02 -6.45
C GLY A 315 -1.55 -14.51 -6.35
N ILE A 316 -0.55 -14.88 -5.55
CA ILE A 316 -0.21 -16.29 -5.27
C ILE A 316 -1.38 -17.01 -4.60
N LEU A 317 -1.94 -16.43 -3.53
CA LEU A 317 -3.06 -17.03 -2.79
C LEU A 317 -4.31 -17.19 -3.66
N ALA A 318 -4.61 -16.21 -4.52
CA ALA A 318 -5.72 -16.32 -5.47
C ALA A 318 -5.50 -17.44 -6.50
N ALA A 319 -4.28 -17.56 -7.04
CA ALA A 319 -3.93 -18.62 -7.97
C ALA A 319 -3.97 -20.02 -7.33
N GLU A 320 -3.49 -20.17 -6.10
CA GLU A 320 -3.57 -21.41 -5.34
C GLU A 320 -5.04 -21.83 -5.10
N MET A 321 -5.93 -20.88 -4.77
CA MET A 321 -7.35 -21.18 -4.59
C MET A 321 -8.04 -21.61 -5.89
N LEU A 322 -7.71 -20.98 -7.01
CA LEU A 322 -8.21 -21.38 -8.32
C LEU A 322 -7.72 -22.78 -8.67
N HIS A 323 -6.43 -23.03 -8.51
CA HIS A 323 -5.84 -24.35 -8.79
C HIS A 323 -6.48 -25.46 -7.95
N ALA A 324 -6.73 -25.21 -6.67
CA ALA A 324 -7.39 -26.15 -5.78
C ALA A 324 -8.84 -26.47 -6.22
N ASP A 325 -9.60 -25.46 -6.64
CA ASP A 325 -10.97 -25.67 -7.11
C ASP A 325 -11.03 -26.40 -8.45
N HIS A 326 -10.09 -26.11 -9.34
CA HIS A 326 -9.95 -26.84 -10.60
C HIS A 326 -9.59 -28.31 -10.37
N ALA A 327 -8.62 -28.59 -9.49
CA ALA A 327 -8.25 -29.96 -9.13
C ALA A 327 -9.41 -30.72 -8.46
N ALA A 328 -10.31 -30.02 -7.77
CA ALA A 328 -11.51 -30.60 -7.17
C ALA A 328 -12.69 -30.75 -8.16
N GLY A 329 -12.54 -30.37 -9.43
CA GLY A 329 -13.62 -30.36 -10.42
C GLY A 329 -14.75 -29.37 -10.09
N SER A 330 -14.47 -28.39 -9.23
CA SER A 330 -15.44 -27.36 -8.85
C SER A 330 -15.55 -26.26 -9.89
N ILE A 331 -14.53 -26.09 -10.73
CA ILE A 331 -14.50 -25.24 -11.93
C ILE A 331 -13.82 -26.00 -13.06
#